data_AF-A0A527I9D6-F1
#
_entry.id   AF-A0A527I9D6-F1
#
_cell.length_a   1.000
_cell.length_b   1.000
_cell.length_c   1.000
_cell.angle_alpha   90.00
_cell.angle_beta   90.00
_cell.angle_gamma   90.00
#
_symmetry.space_group_name_H-M   'P 1'
#
loop_
_entity.id
_entity.type
_entity.pdbx_description
1 polymer ?
#
loop_
_entity_poly.entity_id
_entity_poly.type
_entity_poly.pdbx_seq_one_letter_code
_entity_poly.pdbx_strand_id
1 'polypeptide(L)'
;FYINGRYILQPEIFALLGNQQRGAGNEIQLTDAMVRLSKDQSFFAQPFKGRMFDCGSKEGFIQANIAFALARDDMKGPVFEMLQEFVRSHERQEEAA
;
A
#
# COMPACT_ATOMS: atom_id res chain seq x y z
N PHE A 1 -6.68 -2.32 10.99
CA PHE A 1 -7.19 -2.26 9.61
C PHE A 1 -6.77 -0.93 9.01
N TYR A 2 -6.28 -0.92 7.77
CA TYR A 2 -5.92 0.31 7.04
C TYR A 2 -6.75 0.39 5.75
N ILE A 3 -6.90 1.60 5.21
CA ILE A 3 -7.63 1.83 3.95
C ILE A 3 -6.65 1.66 2.79
N ASN A 4 -6.96 0.78 1.84
CA ASN A 4 -6.05 0.36 0.78
C ASN A 4 -6.08 1.23 -0.50
N GLY A 5 -6.74 2.38 -0.45
CA GLY A 5 -6.88 3.26 -1.62
C GLY A 5 -7.78 2.70 -2.73
N ARG A 6 -8.78 1.88 -2.39
CA ARG A 6 -9.81 1.42 -3.34
C ARG A 6 -11.19 1.84 -2.83
N TYR A 7 -11.94 2.54 -3.68
CA TYR A 7 -13.20 3.15 -3.30
C TYR A 7 -14.23 2.98 -4.42
N ILE A 8 -15.46 2.73 -4.03
CA ILE A 8 -16.64 2.91 -4.88
C ILE A 8 -17.47 3.96 -4.16
N LEU A 9 -17.53 5.17 -4.73
CA LEU A 9 -18.16 6.33 -4.11
C LEU A 9 -19.32 6.80 -4.97
N GLN A 10 -20.40 7.21 -4.31
CA GLN A 10 -21.54 7.78 -5.01
C GLN A 10 -21.21 9.20 -5.52
N PRO A 11 -21.85 9.67 -6.61
CA PRO A 11 -21.49 10.93 -7.28
C PRO A 11 -21.55 12.18 -6.39
N GLU A 12 -22.33 12.17 -5.30
CA GLU A 12 -22.43 13.28 -4.33
C GLU A 12 -21.07 13.67 -3.74
N ILE A 13 -20.10 12.74 -3.75
CA ILE A 13 -18.72 13.03 -3.32
C ILE A 13 -18.10 14.19 -4.11
N PHE A 14 -18.44 14.37 -5.39
CA PHE A 14 -17.88 15.44 -6.22
C PHE A 14 -18.31 16.83 -5.76
N ALA A 15 -19.55 16.99 -5.32
CA ALA A 15 -20.05 18.26 -4.78
C ALA A 15 -19.34 18.60 -3.45
N LEU A 16 -19.05 17.60 -2.63
CA LEU A 16 -18.30 17.77 -1.38
C LEU A 16 -16.85 18.15 -1.64
N LEU A 17 -16.19 17.45 -2.57
CA LEU A 17 -14.81 17.74 -3.00
C LEU A 17 -14.67 19.15 -3.59
N GLY A 18 -15.64 19.59 -4.40
CA GLY A 18 -15.63 20.92 -5.02
C GLY A 18 -15.68 22.09 -4.02
N ASN A 19 -16.25 21.86 -2.83
CA ASN A 19 -16.37 22.86 -1.76
C ASN A 19 -15.52 22.52 -0.52
N GLN A 20 -14.58 21.58 -0.64
CA GLN A 20 -13.75 21.14 0.47
C GLN A 20 -12.60 22.11 0.73
N GLN A 21 -12.38 22.44 2.00
CA GLN A 21 -11.18 23.14 2.44
C GLN A 21 -9.96 22.19 2.50
N ARG A 22 -8.77 22.76 2.46
CA ARG A 22 -7.52 22.00 2.59
C ARG A 22 -7.38 21.45 4.01
N GLY A 23 -7.03 20.18 4.12
CA GLY A 23 -6.82 19.47 5.37
C GLY A 23 -5.34 19.14 5.60
N ALA A 24 -5.07 17.89 5.95
CA ALA A 24 -3.71 17.39 6.17
C ALA A 24 -2.80 17.67 4.95
N GLY A 25 -1.56 18.07 5.23
CA GLY A 25 -0.57 18.37 4.17
C GLY A 25 -0.91 19.60 3.31
N ASN A 26 -1.89 20.41 3.71
CA ASN A 26 -2.42 21.51 2.89
C ASN A 26 -3.05 21.03 1.57
N GLU A 27 -3.61 19.82 1.56
CA GLU A 27 -4.23 19.19 0.40
C GLU A 27 -5.75 19.07 0.56
N ILE A 28 -6.47 18.99 -0.56
CA ILE A 28 -7.89 18.63 -0.56
C ILE A 28 -7.99 17.12 -0.39
N GLN A 29 -8.32 16.68 0.82
CA GLN A 29 -8.34 15.25 1.18
C GLN A 29 -9.66 14.58 0.80
N LEU A 30 -9.57 13.43 0.11
CA LEU A 30 -10.74 12.61 -0.21
C LEU A 30 -11.39 12.02 1.05
N THR A 31 -10.59 11.62 2.03
CA THR A 31 -11.07 11.02 3.29
C THR A 31 -11.98 11.96 4.05
N ASP A 32 -11.66 13.25 4.09
CA ASP A 32 -12.46 14.27 4.76
C ASP A 32 -13.83 14.41 4.07
N ALA A 33 -13.89 14.27 2.73
CA ALA A 33 -15.13 14.34 1.97
C ALA A 33 -15.97 13.08 2.19
N MET A 34 -15.33 11.91 2.29
CA MET A 34 -16.00 10.65 2.64
C MET A 34 -16.63 10.71 4.05
N VAL A 35 -15.92 11.27 5.04
CA VAL A 35 -16.44 11.46 6.41
C VAL A 35 -17.62 12.44 6.44
N ARG A 36 -17.62 13.46 5.59
CA ARG A 36 -18.78 14.33 5.42
C ARG A 36 -19.94 13.59 4.78
N LEU A 37 -19.68 12.86 3.68
CA LEU A 37 -20.70 12.10 2.97
C LEU A 37 -21.33 11.01 3.84
N SER A 38 -20.56 10.40 4.75
CA SER A 38 -21.06 9.37 5.65
C SER A 38 -22.09 9.87 6.66
N LYS A 39 -22.29 11.19 6.79
CA LYS A 39 -23.37 11.78 7.60
C LYS A 39 -24.73 11.69 6.89
N ASP A 40 -24.71 11.65 5.55
CA ASP A 40 -25.92 11.69 4.72
C ASP A 40 -26.26 10.32 4.11
N GLN A 41 -25.29 9.41 4.00
CA GLN A 41 -25.50 8.05 3.49
C GLN A 41 -24.63 7.01 4.21
N SER A 42 -25.05 5.75 4.16
CA SER A 42 -24.31 4.63 4.78
C SER A 42 -23.02 4.30 4.02
N PHE A 43 -21.96 4.03 4.77
CA PHE A 43 -20.69 3.52 4.26
C PHE A 43 -20.47 2.08 4.72
N PHE A 44 -19.88 1.26 3.85
CA PHE A 44 -19.58 -0.13 4.13
C PHE A 44 -18.10 -0.40 3.84
N ALA A 45 -17.45 -1.13 4.73
CA ALA A 45 -16.09 -1.61 4.51
C ALA A 45 -16.14 -3.02 3.91
N GLN A 46 -15.33 -3.26 2.88
CA GLN A 46 -15.11 -4.60 2.33
C GLN A 46 -13.70 -5.07 2.68
N PRO A 47 -13.54 -5.99 3.66
CA PRO A 47 -12.24 -6.54 4.02
C PRO A 47 -11.65 -7.32 2.84
N PHE A 48 -10.54 -6.81 2.29
CA PHE A 48 -9.82 -7.51 1.25
C PHE A 48 -9.11 -8.74 1.83
N LYS A 49 -9.33 -9.91 1.21
CA LYS A 49 -8.65 -11.17 1.55
C LYS A 49 -7.58 -11.46 0.51
N GLY A 50 -6.39 -10.95 0.75
CA GLY A 50 -5.25 -11.16 -0.13
C GLY A 50 -3.99 -10.51 0.42
N ARG A 51 -2.86 -10.75 -0.25
CA ARG A 51 -1.61 -10.08 0.07
C ARG A 51 -1.57 -8.71 -0.60
N MET A 52 -1.16 -7.71 0.16
CA MET A 52 -0.98 -6.35 -0.32
C MET A 52 0.47 -5.92 -0.09
N PHE A 53 0.96 -5.07 -0.99
CA PHE A 53 2.27 -4.43 -0.85
C PHE A 53 2.07 -2.93 -0.94
N ASP A 54 2.59 -2.19 0.03
CA ASP A 54 2.61 -0.74 0.01
C ASP A 54 3.85 -0.24 -0.73
N CYS A 55 3.72 -0.07 -2.04
CA CYS A 55 4.78 0.48 -2.89
C CYS A 55 5.03 1.99 -2.69
N GLY A 56 4.30 2.66 -1.79
CA GLY A 56 4.59 4.03 -1.38
C GLY A 56 5.75 4.15 -0.39
N SER A 57 6.08 3.05 0.31
CA SER A 57 7.24 2.93 1.20
C SER A 57 8.43 2.28 0.50
N LYS A 58 9.66 2.61 0.91
CA LYS A 58 10.88 2.02 0.33
C LYS A 58 10.94 0.51 0.59
N GLU A 59 10.62 0.12 1.82
CA GLU A 59 10.62 -1.27 2.27
C GLU A 59 9.53 -2.07 1.56
N GLY A 60 8.32 -1.53 1.45
CA GLY A 60 7.21 -2.19 0.77
C GLY A 60 7.42 -2.31 -0.74
N PHE A 61 8.08 -1.34 -1.37
CA PHE A 61 8.49 -1.44 -2.77
C PHE A 61 9.48 -2.59 -3.00
N ILE A 62 10.51 -2.73 -2.16
CA ILE A 62 11.46 -3.85 -2.24
C ILE A 62 10.73 -5.18 -2.01
N GLN A 63 9.88 -5.24 -0.99
CA GLN A 63 9.11 -6.44 -0.66
C GLN A 63 8.21 -6.89 -1.82
N ALA A 64 7.55 -5.95 -2.50
CA ALA A 64 6.72 -6.23 -3.67
C ALA A 64 7.55 -6.89 -4.77
N ASN A 65 8.67 -6.25 -5.15
CA ASN A 65 9.52 -6.74 -6.23
C ASN A 65 10.05 -8.16 -5.94
N ILE A 66 10.53 -8.41 -4.72
CA ILE A 66 10.99 -9.75 -4.31
C ILE A 66 9.85 -10.77 -4.40
N ALA A 67 8.66 -10.44 -3.88
CA ALA A 67 7.54 -11.37 -3.87
C ALA A 67 7.08 -11.73 -5.30
N PHE A 68 6.99 -10.74 -6.20
CA PHE A 68 6.62 -10.98 -7.59
C PHE A 68 7.71 -11.74 -8.36
N ALA A 69 8.99 -11.45 -8.11
CA ALA A 69 10.10 -12.18 -8.73
C ALA A 69 10.13 -13.65 -8.30
N LEU A 70 9.90 -13.94 -7.02
CA LEU A 70 9.84 -15.32 -6.50
C LEU A 70 8.57 -16.08 -6.93
N ALA A 71 7.54 -15.39 -7.41
CA ALA A 71 6.33 -15.99 -7.94
C ALA A 71 6.43 -16.35 -9.44
N ARG A 72 7.47 -15.89 -10.14
CA ARG A 72 7.65 -16.09 -11.58
C ARG A 72 8.66 -17.21 -11.87
N ASP A 73 8.29 -18.15 -12.72
CA ASP A 73 9.14 -19.32 -13.01
C ASP A 73 10.48 -18.97 -13.67
N ASP A 74 10.52 -17.92 -14.50
CA ASP A 74 11.74 -17.44 -15.17
C ASP A 74 12.71 -16.69 -14.25
N MET A 75 12.24 -16.23 -13.09
CA MET A 75 13.03 -15.38 -12.18
C MET A 75 13.29 -16.04 -10.82
N LYS A 76 12.39 -16.91 -10.36
CA LYS A 76 12.41 -17.45 -8.99
C LYS A 76 13.73 -18.09 -8.62
N GLY A 77 14.32 -18.92 -9.50
CA GLY A 77 15.58 -19.60 -9.23
C GLY A 77 16.73 -18.61 -8.97
N PRO A 78 17.12 -17.81 -9.99
CA PRO A 78 18.20 -16.84 -9.84
C PRO A 78 18.01 -15.84 -8.70
N VAL A 79 16.77 -15.38 -8.48
CA VAL A 79 16.48 -14.40 -7.41
C VAL A 79 16.56 -15.04 -6.03
N PHE A 80 16.10 -16.28 -5.87
CA PHE A 80 16.20 -16.98 -4.59
C PHE A 80 17.65 -17.21 -4.20
N GLU A 81 18.49 -17.65 -5.13
CA GLU A 81 19.94 -17.84 -4.90
C GLU A 81 20.63 -16.53 -4.50
N MET A 82 20.34 -15.44 -5.22
CA MET A 82 20.87 -14.10 -4.92
C MET A 82 20.49 -13.64 -3.50
N LEU A 83 19.23 -13.82 -3.09
CA LEU A 83 18.77 -13.44 -1.75
C LEU A 83 19.47 -14.25 -0.66
N GLN A 84 19.69 -15.56 -0.87
CA GLN A 84 20.44 -16.39 0.08
C GLN A 84 21.91 -15.96 0.20
N GLU A 85 22.53 -15.49 -0.87
CA GLU A 85 23.87 -14.91 -0.81
C GLU A 85 23.91 -13.63 0.00
N PHE A 86 22.96 -12.70 -0.21
CA PHE A 86 22.89 -11.46 0.55
C PHE A 86 22.70 -11.69 2.05
N VAL A 87 21.79 -12.59 2.44
CA VAL A 87 21.56 -12.94 3.86
C VAL A 87 22.84 -13.49 4.50
N ARG A 88 23.48 -14.49 3.87
CA ARG A 88 24.74 -15.07 4.38
C ARG A 88 25.87 -14.03 4.47
N SER A 89 25.90 -13.07 3.54
CA SER A 89 26.90 -12.01 3.56
C SER A 89 26.69 -11.03 4.72
N HIS A 90 25.43 -10.73 5.05
CA HIS A 90 25.05 -9.85 6.14
C HIS A 90 25.33 -10.50 7.51
N GLU A 91 24.95 -11.76 7.70
CA GLU A 91 25.20 -12.51 8.94
C GLU A 91 26.71 -12.55 9.28
N ARG A 92 27.56 -12.81 8.29
CA ARG A 92 29.03 -12.80 8.48
C ARG A 92 29.58 -11.41 8.86
N GLN A 93 28.96 -10.34 8.39
CA GLN A 93 29.38 -8.98 8.74
C GLN A 93 28.95 -8.62 10.16
N GLU A 94 27.78 -9.06 10.60
CA GLU A 94 27.31 -8.86 11.98
C GLU A 94 28.14 -9.68 12.98
N GLU A 95 28.52 -10.92 12.66
CA GLU A 95 29.40 -11.73 13.53
C GLU A 95 30.82 -11.17 13.68
N ALA A 96 31.27 -10.38 12.71
CA ALA A 96 32.60 -9.77 12.69
C ALA A 96 32.64 -8.36 13.31
N ALA A 97 31.48 -7.78 13.66
CA ALA A 97 31.31 -6.46 14.25
C ALA A 97 31.15 -6.52 15.77
#